data_AF-A0A924W6R1-F1
#
_entry.id   AF-A0A924W6R1-F1
#
_cell.length_a   1.000
_cell.length_b   1.000
_cell.length_c   1.000
_cell.angle_alpha   90.00
_cell.angle_beta   90.00
_cell.angle_gamma   90.00
#
_symmetry.space_group_name_H-M   'P 1'
#
loop_
_entity.id
_entity.type
_entity.pdbx_description
1 polymer ?
#
loop_
_entity_poly.entity_id
_entity_poly.type
_entity_poly.pdbx_seq_one_letter_code
_entity_poly.pdbx_strand_id
1 'polypeptide(L)'
;MSTQPEYWFARRFAVGDRRNTFAPVHWKGFAATAVFIVALLIGGMAFAWMGASGDLLQGAILFAVCAFVAAGWFITVATAKGDKTRTVADYKKANPRV
;
A
#
# COMPACT_ATOMS: atom_id res chain seq x y z
N MET A 1 21.66 22.75 -1.52
CA MET A 1 20.33 22.44 -0.95
C MET A 1 20.29 20.93 -0.75
N SER A 2 20.43 20.43 0.48
CA SER A 2 20.35 18.99 0.73
C SER A 2 18.91 18.54 0.44
N THR A 3 18.71 17.90 -0.71
CA THR A 3 17.43 17.28 -1.11
C THR A 3 17.18 16.10 -0.19
N GLN A 4 16.65 16.38 1.00
CA GLN A 4 16.16 15.34 1.88
C GLN A 4 15.10 14.54 1.11
N PRO A 5 15.25 13.21 0.97
CA PRO A 5 14.29 12.40 0.24
C PRO A 5 12.89 12.54 0.86
N GLU A 6 11.91 12.85 0.01
CA GLU A 6 10.50 12.92 0.41
C GLU A 6 9.95 11.50 0.61
N TYR A 7 9.92 11.06 1.86
CA TYR A 7 9.39 9.75 2.22
C TYR A 7 7.87 9.75 2.22
N TRP A 8 7.28 8.76 1.56
CA TRP A 8 5.82 8.60 1.48
C TRP A 8 5.30 7.71 2.60
N PHE A 9 6.14 6.78 3.04
CA PHE A 9 5.84 5.80 4.07
C PHE A 9 6.94 5.81 5.13
N ALA A 10 6.60 5.41 6.34
CA ALA A 10 7.57 5.20 7.43
C ALA A 10 7.28 3.88 8.13
N ARG A 11 8.27 3.35 8.84
CA ARG A 11 8.07 2.13 9.63
C ARG A 11 7.03 2.34 10.72
N ARG A 12 6.19 1.34 10.97
CA ARG A 12 5.32 1.34 12.15
C ARG A 12 6.07 0.95 13.43
N PHE A 13 7.10 0.13 13.28
CA PHE A 13 7.88 -0.43 14.39
C PHE A 13 9.35 -0.08 14.24
N ALA A 14 10.04 0.01 15.38
CA ALA A 14 11.46 0.34 15.43
C ALA A 14 12.31 -0.66 14.62
N VAL A 15 13.53 -0.22 14.25
CA VAL A 15 14.52 -1.10 13.62
C VAL A 15 14.84 -2.26 14.57
N GLY A 16 14.78 -3.49 14.06
CA GLY A 16 14.97 -4.71 14.86
C GLY A 16 13.69 -5.41 15.33
N ASP A 17 12.51 -4.78 15.24
CA ASP A 17 11.25 -5.49 15.46
C ASP A 17 11.01 -6.50 14.31
N ARG A 18 10.56 -7.71 14.66
CA ARG A 18 10.18 -8.77 13.70
C ARG A 18 9.14 -8.28 12.69
N ARG A 19 8.29 -7.33 13.09
CA ARG A 19 7.26 -6.73 12.24
C ARG A 19 7.85 -5.63 11.38
N ASN A 20 8.10 -5.96 10.12
CA ASN A 20 8.58 -5.01 9.12
C ASN A 20 7.42 -4.45 8.28
N THR A 21 6.61 -3.58 8.88
CA THR A 21 5.45 -2.96 8.21
C THR A 21 5.62 -1.45 8.09
N PHE A 22 5.17 -0.92 6.96
CA PHE A 22 5.14 0.50 6.67
C PHE A 22 3.73 1.08 6.83
N ALA A 23 3.65 2.38 7.06
CA ALA A 23 2.41 3.15 7.01
C ALA A 23 2.64 4.49 6.31
N PRO A 24 1.63 5.03 5.63
CA PRO A 24 1.74 6.32 4.96
C PRO A 24 1.95 7.44 6.00
N VAL A 25 2.90 8.33 5.71
CA VAL A 25 3.18 9.55 6.51
C VAL A 25 3.07 10.82 5.67
N HIS A 26 2.76 10.67 4.39
CA HIS A 26 2.63 11.75 3.43
C HIS A 26 1.43 11.51 2.52
N TRP A 27 0.83 12.58 1.97
CA TRP A 27 -0.36 12.48 1.11
C TRP A 27 -0.16 11.55 -0.08
N LYS A 28 1.05 11.50 -0.65
CA LYS A 28 1.41 10.58 -1.74
C LYS A 28 1.33 9.10 -1.32
N GLY A 29 1.67 8.78 -0.06
CA GLY A 29 1.51 7.44 0.49
C GLY A 29 0.04 7.04 0.67
N PHE A 30 -0.80 7.98 1.11
CA PHE A 30 -2.25 7.77 1.16
C PHE A 30 -2.86 7.60 -0.24
N ALA A 31 -2.42 8.40 -1.23
CA ALA A 31 -2.86 8.27 -2.61
C ALA A 31 -2.48 6.90 -3.20
N ALA A 32 -1.24 6.44 -3.02
CA ALA A 32 -0.82 5.11 -3.44
C ALA A 32 -1.65 3.99 -2.76
N THR A 33 -1.98 4.16 -1.48
CA THR A 33 -2.85 3.23 -0.74
C THR A 33 -4.27 3.21 -1.32
N ALA A 34 -4.82 4.39 -1.65
CA ALA A 34 -6.14 4.51 -2.28
C ALA A 34 -6.17 3.84 -3.65
N VAL A 35 -5.14 4.01 -4.49
CA VAL A 35 -5.03 3.33 -5.79
C VAL A 35 -5.04 1.81 -5.62
N PHE A 36 -4.31 1.28 -4.64
CA PHE A 36 -4.32 -0.15 -4.34
C PHE A 36 -5.71 -0.65 -3.93
N ILE A 37 -6.40 0.09 -3.05
CA ILE A 37 -7.76 -0.26 -2.61
C ILE A 37 -8.75 -0.22 -3.79
N VAL A 38 -8.70 0.82 -4.62
CA VAL A 38 -9.58 0.92 -5.80
C VAL A 38 -9.32 -0.23 -6.77
N ALA A 39 -8.06 -0.61 -7.00
CA ALA A 39 -7.73 -1.76 -7.85
C ALA A 39 -8.34 -3.07 -7.30
N LEU A 40 -8.30 -3.28 -5.98
CA LEU A 40 -8.95 -4.44 -5.35
C LEU A 40 -10.47 -4.41 -5.46
N LEU A 41 -11.08 -3.23 -5.30
CA LEU A 41 -12.53 -3.07 -5.44
C LEU A 41 -12.99 -3.36 -6.88
N ILE A 42 -12.25 -2.88 -7.88
CA ILE A 42 -12.53 -3.18 -9.29
C ILE A 42 -12.42 -4.69 -9.54
N GLY A 43 -11.35 -5.33 -9.07
CA GLY A 43 -11.19 -6.79 -9.21
C GLY A 43 -12.30 -7.57 -8.50
N GLY A 44 -12.66 -7.16 -7.28
CA GLY A 44 -13.72 -7.80 -6.51
C GLY A 44 -15.10 -7.64 -7.14
N MET A 45 -15.36 -6.47 -7.74
CA MET A 45 -16.59 -6.21 -8.51
C MET A 45 -16.65 -7.06 -9.77
N ALA A 46 -15.53 -7.20 -10.49
CA ALA A 46 -15.44 -8.09 -11.66
C ALA A 46 -15.68 -9.55 -11.27
N PHE A 47 -15.09 -10.02 -10.16
CA PHE A 47 -15.35 -11.35 -9.62
C PHE A 47 -16.82 -11.56 -9.26
N ALA A 48 -17.43 -10.61 -8.54
CA ALA A 48 -18.84 -10.71 -8.15
C ALA A 48 -19.76 -10.77 -9.38
N TRP A 49 -19.48 -9.95 -10.40
CA TRP A 49 -20.20 -9.95 -11.66
C TRP A 49 -20.09 -11.30 -12.39
N MET A 50 -18.87 -11.79 -12.61
CA MET A 50 -18.63 -13.07 -13.29
C MET A 50 -19.19 -14.25 -12.50
N GLY A 51 -19.09 -14.22 -11.17
CA GLY A 51 -19.70 -15.22 -10.30
C GLY A 51 -21.22 -15.26 -10.43
N ALA A 52 -21.87 -14.10 -10.54
CA ALA A 52 -23.31 -14.02 -10.79
C ALA A 52 -23.71 -14.50 -12.21
N SER A 53 -22.79 -14.43 -13.18
CA SER A 53 -22.99 -14.95 -14.54
C SER A 53 -22.70 -16.45 -14.71
N GLY A 54 -22.27 -17.14 -13.66
CA GLY A 54 -21.92 -18.58 -13.71
C GLY A 54 -20.43 -18.87 -13.94
N ASP A 55 -19.61 -17.85 -14.14
CA ASP A 55 -18.17 -17.94 -14.43
C ASP A 55 -17.31 -17.76 -13.17
N LEU A 56 -17.72 -18.37 -12.05
CA LEU A 56 -17.11 -18.14 -10.73
C LEU A 56 -15.59 -18.39 -10.71
N LEU A 57 -15.13 -19.47 -11.35
CA LEU A 57 -13.71 -19.81 -11.40
C LEU A 57 -12.90 -18.77 -12.18
N GLN A 58 -13.41 -18.33 -13.33
CA GLN A 58 -12.74 -17.32 -14.16
C GLN A 58 -12.70 -15.98 -13.45
N GLY A 59 -13.79 -15.59 -12.78
CA GLY A 59 -13.82 -14.41 -11.93
C GLY A 59 -12.80 -14.48 -10.79
N ALA A 60 -12.66 -15.65 -10.15
CA ALA A 60 -11.71 -15.85 -9.06
C ALA A 60 -10.26 -15.73 -9.55
N ILE A 61 -9.94 -16.32 -10.71
CA ILE A 61 -8.63 -16.19 -11.35
C ILE A 61 -8.34 -14.73 -11.69
N LEU A 62 -9.29 -14.02 -12.30
CA LEU A 62 -9.14 -12.61 -12.66
C LEU A 62 -8.88 -11.74 -11.42
N PHE A 63 -9.68 -11.92 -10.36
CA PHE A 63 -9.47 -11.20 -9.11
C PHE A 63 -8.11 -11.50 -8.49
N ALA A 64 -7.69 -12.77 -8.44
CA ALA A 64 -6.40 -13.15 -7.90
C ALA A 64 -5.25 -12.47 -8.66
N VAL A 65 -5.28 -12.49 -10.00
CA VAL A 65 -4.27 -11.82 -10.84
C VAL A 65 -4.23 -10.31 -10.55
N CYS A 66 -5.38 -9.64 -10.54
CA CYS A 66 -5.45 -8.22 -10.22
C CYS A 66 -4.90 -7.92 -8.82
N ALA A 67 -5.26 -8.72 -7.82
CA ALA A 67 -4.80 -8.55 -6.44
C ALA A 67 -3.28 -8.72 -6.31
N PHE A 68 -2.70 -9.74 -6.96
CA PHE A 68 -1.25 -9.95 -6.94
C PHE A 68 -0.49 -8.82 -7.64
N VAL A 69 -0.96 -8.36 -8.79
CA VAL A 69 -0.32 -7.24 -9.52
C VAL A 69 -0.40 -5.95 -8.70
N ALA A 70 -1.58 -5.63 -8.16
CA ALA A 70 -1.77 -4.43 -7.35
C ALA A 70 -0.94 -4.47 -6.06
N ALA A 71 -0.88 -5.64 -5.39
CA ALA A 71 -0.08 -5.82 -4.19
C ALA A 71 1.42 -5.71 -4.48
N GLY A 72 1.89 -6.35 -5.56
CA GLY A 72 3.30 -6.28 -5.98
C GLY A 72 3.73 -4.85 -6.29
N TRP A 73 2.90 -4.10 -7.03
CA TRP A 73 3.12 -2.67 -7.28
C TRP A 73 3.15 -1.87 -5.97
N PHE A 74 2.15 -2.03 -5.10
CA PHE A 74 2.06 -1.28 -3.85
C PHE A 74 3.24 -1.54 -2.92
N ILE A 75 3.64 -2.80 -2.75
CA ILE A 75 4.81 -3.19 -1.94
C ILE A 75 6.10 -2.58 -2.50
N THR A 76 6.25 -2.58 -3.83
CA THR A 76 7.42 -1.98 -4.49
C THR A 76 7.49 -0.48 -4.23
N VAL A 77 6.37 0.23 -4.39
CA VAL A 77 6.28 1.68 -4.10
C VAL A 77 6.55 1.96 -2.62
N ALA A 78 5.92 1.21 -1.72
CA ALA A 78 6.09 1.38 -0.27
C ALA A 78 7.54 1.15 0.17
N THR A 79 8.22 0.18 -0.44
CA THR A 79 9.63 -0.14 -0.14
C THR A 79 10.59 0.89 -0.72
N ALA A 80 10.33 1.37 -1.94
CA ALA A 80 11.17 2.35 -2.63
C ALA A 80 11.03 3.77 -2.06
N LYS A 81 9.85 4.12 -1.54
CA LYS A 81 9.54 5.45 -0.98
C LYS A 81 9.36 5.44 0.55
N GLY A 82 9.75 4.33 1.20
CA GLY A 82 9.64 4.15 2.64
C GLY A 82 10.90 4.57 3.39
N ASP A 83 10.75 5.33 4.47
CA ASP A 83 11.82 5.58 5.43
C ASP A 83 12.08 4.31 6.24
N LYS A 84 13.28 3.74 6.08
CA LYS A 84 13.69 2.49 6.75
C LYS A 84 14.26 2.71 8.16
N THR A 85 14.44 3.97 8.55
CA THR A 85 15.09 4.37 9.81
C THR A 85 14.09 4.92 10.81
N ARG A 86 13.30 5.93 10.43
CA ARG A 86 12.34 6.58 11.32
C ARG A 86 11.00 5.86 11.31
N THR A 87 10.35 5.89 12.46
CA THR A 87 8.99 5.38 12.63
C THR A 87 7.95 6.47 12.40
N VAL A 88 6.70 6.08 12.15
CA VAL A 88 5.55 7.01 12.11
C VAL A 88 5.50 7.88 13.38
N ALA A 89 5.83 7.34 14.55
CA ALA A 89 5.86 8.11 15.79
C ALA A 89 6.90 9.24 15.74
N ASP A 90 8.05 9.01 15.10
CA ASP A 90 9.09 10.03 14.93
C ASP A 90 8.67 11.11 13.94
N TYR A 91 7.85 10.78 12.94
CA TYR A 91 7.24 11.76 12.03
C TYR A 91 6.19 12.61 12.75
N LYS A 92 5.31 11.99 13.56
CA LYS A 92 4.30 12.70 14.36
C LYS A 92 4.90 13.65 15.39
N LYS A 93 6.01 13.26 16.03
CA LYS A 93 6.74 14.13 16.97
C LYS A 93 7.37 15.33 16.27
N ALA A 94 7.89 15.15 15.06
CA ALA A 94 8.52 16.22 14.28
C ALA A 94 7.48 17.14 13.60
N ASN A 95 6.29 16.63 13.30
CA ASN A 95 5.20 17.40 12.71
C ASN A 95 3.85 16.87 13.24
N PRO A 96 3.23 17.51 14.24
CA PRO A 96 2.01 17.00 14.87
C PRO A 96 0.75 17.04 13.98
N ARG A 97 0.85 17.55 12.75
CA ARG A 97 -0.27 17.61 11.77
C ARG A 97 -0.34 16.41 10.81
N VAL A 98 0.59 15.44 10.92
CA VAL A 98 0.60 14.17 10.15
C VAL A 98 0.18 12.96 10.99
#